data_AF-A0A3A8RBF2-F1
#
_entry.id   AF-A0A3A8RBF2-F1
#
_cell.length_a   1.000
_cell.length_b   1.000
_cell.length_c   1.000
_cell.angle_alpha   90.00
_cell.angle_beta   90.00
_cell.angle_gamma   90.00
#
_symmetry.space_group_name_H-M   'P 1'
#
loop_
_entity.id
_entity.type
_entity.pdbx_description
1 polymer ?
#
loop_
_entity_poly.entity_id
_entity_poly.type
_entity_poly.pdbx_seq_one_letter_code
_entity_poly.pdbx_strand_id
1 'polypeptide(L)'
;MRPKLFAAALLCVAAVGCAGKQVIATSTHQQRVQAEAALRSAENSQAPNVPEAARHLEFARQQIADGERLIQEGEQDAAELRFRQAAADADLASALARAVPLKNEARRASEQAESLRGGQ
;
A
#
# COMPACT_ATOMS: atom_id res chain seq x y z
N MET A 1 -42.87 -29.24 43.94
CA MET A 1 -41.42 -29.21 43.60
C MET A 1 -41.22 -29.93 42.28
N ARG A 2 -41.05 -29.19 41.18
CA ARG A 2 -40.81 -29.74 39.82
C ARG A 2 -39.44 -29.25 39.35
N PRO A 3 -38.39 -30.08 39.33
CA PRO A 3 -37.01 -29.65 39.08
C PRO A 3 -36.70 -29.41 37.59
N LYS A 4 -37.72 -29.41 36.72
CA LYS A 4 -37.55 -29.38 35.26
C LYS A 4 -37.37 -27.99 34.67
N LEU A 5 -37.42 -26.93 35.49
CA LEU A 5 -37.21 -25.54 35.03
C LEU A 5 -35.74 -25.11 35.05
N PHE A 6 -34.86 -25.83 35.75
CA PHE A 6 -33.43 -25.49 35.83
C PHE A 6 -32.59 -26.04 34.66
N ALA A 7 -33.11 -26.98 33.89
CA ALA A 7 -32.37 -27.60 32.78
C ALA A 7 -32.38 -26.76 31.49
N ALA A 8 -33.34 -25.83 31.32
CA ALA A 8 -33.45 -25.02 30.11
C ALA A 8 -32.62 -23.72 30.16
N ALA A 9 -32.22 -23.26 31.35
CA ALA A 9 -31.45 -22.03 31.52
C ALA A 9 -29.93 -22.20 31.31
N LEU A 10 -29.43 -23.45 31.33
CA LEU A 10 -27.99 -23.72 31.19
C LEU A 10 -27.50 -23.77 29.73
N LEU A 11 -28.41 -23.72 28.75
CA LEU A 11 -28.05 -23.88 27.33
C LEU A 11 -27.69 -22.54 26.63
N CYS A 12 -27.88 -21.39 27.28
CA CYS A 12 -27.71 -20.08 26.64
C CYS A 12 -26.33 -19.41 26.84
N VAL A 13 -25.38 -20.00 27.57
CA VAL A 13 -24.14 -19.31 27.97
C VAL A 13 -22.93 -19.62 27.07
N ALA A 14 -23.03 -20.55 26.11
CA ALA A 14 -21.88 -20.99 25.30
C ALA A 14 -21.63 -20.19 24.00
N ALA A 15 -22.31 -19.06 23.78
CA ALA A 15 -22.22 -18.31 22.52
C ALA A 15 -21.48 -16.96 22.59
N VAL A 16 -20.77 -16.66 23.69
CA VAL A 16 -19.83 -15.52 23.73
C VAL A 16 -18.44 -16.03 23.35
N GLY A 17 -18.32 -16.53 22.12
CA GLY A 17 -17.03 -16.79 21.49
C GLY A 17 -16.43 -15.48 21.03
N CYS A 18 -15.23 -15.15 21.51
CA CYS A 18 -14.43 -14.01 21.05
C CYS A 18 -14.07 -14.18 19.56
N ALA A 19 -14.96 -13.77 18.66
CA ALA A 19 -14.78 -13.82 17.21
C ALA A 19 -13.92 -12.64 16.71
N GLY A 20 -12.75 -12.42 17.29
CA GLY A 20 -11.94 -11.22 17.03
C GLY A 20 -10.46 -11.51 16.88
N LYS A 21 -10.06 -12.49 16.05
CA LYS A 21 -8.62 -12.69 15.72
C LYS A 21 -8.28 -13.51 14.47
N GLN A 22 -9.24 -13.85 13.61
CA GLN A 22 -8.98 -14.79 12.49
C GLN A 22 -8.99 -14.14 11.08
N VAL A 23 -9.27 -12.83 10.97
CA VAL A 23 -9.37 -12.13 9.68
C VAL A 23 -8.03 -11.49 9.24
N ILE A 24 -7.03 -11.44 10.12
CA ILE A 24 -5.83 -10.60 9.92
C ILE A 24 -4.77 -11.26 9.02
N ALA A 25 -4.56 -12.57 9.13
CA ALA A 25 -3.45 -13.26 8.43
C ALA A 25 -3.57 -13.20 6.89
N THR A 26 -4.78 -13.15 6.34
CA THR A 26 -5.00 -13.02 4.90
C THR A 26 -4.78 -11.59 4.41
N SER A 27 -5.06 -10.59 5.25
CA SER A 27 -4.86 -9.17 4.92
C SER A 27 -3.39 -8.84 4.73
N THR A 28 -2.53 -9.22 5.68
CA THR A 28 -1.08 -8.93 5.62
C THR A 28 -0.44 -9.50 4.36
N HIS A 29 -0.74 -10.75 4.01
CA HIS A 29 -0.22 -11.37 2.80
C HIS A 29 -0.70 -10.65 1.52
N GLN A 30 -1.97 -10.25 1.46
CA GLN A 30 -2.49 -9.50 0.32
C GLN A 30 -1.82 -8.12 0.18
N GLN A 31 -1.56 -7.42 1.29
CA GLN A 31 -0.84 -6.14 1.26
C GLN A 31 0.61 -6.31 0.81
N ARG A 32 1.29 -7.35 1.29
CA ARG A 32 2.65 -7.71 0.84
C ARG A 32 2.73 -7.91 -0.67
N VAL A 33 1.82 -8.72 -1.23
CA VAL A 33 1.75 -8.96 -2.69
C VAL A 33 1.46 -7.67 -3.45
N GLN A 34 0.57 -6.81 -2.96
CA GLN A 34 0.28 -5.51 -3.58
C GLN A 34 1.52 -4.61 -3.58
N ALA A 35 2.23 -4.52 -2.46
CA ALA A 35 3.45 -3.72 -2.34
C ALA A 35 4.54 -4.20 -3.31
N GLU A 36 4.79 -5.51 -3.37
CA GLU A 36 5.75 -6.12 -4.32
C GLU A 36 5.35 -5.89 -5.79
N ALA A 37 4.05 -5.92 -6.09
CA ALA A 37 3.55 -5.65 -7.44
C ALA A 37 3.73 -4.17 -7.81
N ALA A 38 3.38 -3.25 -6.90
CA ALA A 38 3.55 -1.82 -7.10
C ALA A 38 5.03 -1.45 -7.28
N LEU A 39 5.92 -1.99 -6.43
CA LEU A 39 7.37 -1.79 -6.54
C LEU A 39 7.88 -2.25 -7.91
N ARG A 40 7.57 -3.48 -8.33
CA ARG A 40 8.03 -4.00 -9.64
C ARG A 40 7.49 -3.18 -10.81
N SER A 41 6.23 -2.75 -10.74
CA SER A 41 5.64 -1.86 -11.75
C SER A 41 6.41 -0.54 -11.85
N ALA A 42 6.73 0.06 -10.71
CA ALA A 42 7.47 1.31 -10.64
C ALA A 42 8.93 1.14 -11.12
N GLU A 43 9.61 0.05 -10.74
CA GLU A 43 10.98 -0.27 -11.17
C GLU A 43 11.09 -0.49 -12.68
N ASN A 44 10.08 -1.11 -13.29
CA ASN A 44 10.02 -1.32 -14.74
C ASN A 44 9.60 -0.07 -15.53
N SER A 45 9.35 1.04 -14.85
CA SER A 45 9.02 2.34 -15.45
C SER A 45 10.25 3.24 -15.59
N GLN A 46 10.06 4.55 -15.79
CA GLN A 46 11.14 5.54 -15.74
C GLN A 46 11.50 6.00 -14.32
N ALA A 47 10.82 5.50 -13.29
CA ALA A 47 11.06 5.89 -11.90
C ALA A 47 12.53 5.72 -11.44
N PRO A 48 13.28 4.66 -11.82
CA PRO A 48 14.69 4.55 -11.44
C PRO A 48 15.58 5.68 -12.01
N ASN A 49 15.17 6.30 -13.12
CA ASN A 49 15.93 7.35 -13.81
C ASN A 49 15.54 8.77 -13.37
N VAL A 50 14.51 8.91 -12.53
CA VAL A 50 14.07 10.20 -11.98
C VAL A 50 14.52 10.28 -10.52
N PRO A 51 15.48 11.16 -10.15
CA PRO A 51 16.12 11.13 -8.83
C PRO A 51 15.15 11.15 -7.64
N GLU A 52 14.09 11.95 -7.73
CA GLU A 52 13.05 12.03 -6.69
C GLU A 52 12.24 10.72 -6.61
N ALA A 53 11.86 10.15 -7.76
CA ALA A 53 11.14 8.88 -7.81
C ALA A 53 12.00 7.72 -7.32
N ALA A 54 13.29 7.69 -7.68
CA ALA A 54 14.24 6.68 -7.25
C ALA A 54 14.40 6.62 -5.72
N ARG A 55 14.30 7.78 -5.04
CA ARG A 55 14.26 7.83 -3.57
C ARG A 55 13.05 7.09 -3.01
N HIS A 56 11.87 7.31 -3.58
CA HIS A 56 10.65 6.62 -3.14
C HIS A 56 10.67 5.12 -3.47
N LEU A 57 11.29 4.70 -4.59
CA LEU A 57 11.55 3.27 -4.82
C LEU A 57 12.40 2.66 -3.70
N GLU A 58 13.41 3.38 -3.25
CA GLU A 58 14.28 2.90 -2.18
C GLU A 58 13.54 2.80 -0.84
N PHE A 59 12.69 3.78 -0.51
CA PHE A 59 11.80 3.67 0.65
C PHE A 59 10.85 2.47 0.52
N ALA A 60 10.25 2.25 -0.65
CA ALA A 60 9.36 1.11 -0.85
C ALA A 60 10.07 -0.24 -0.63
N ARG A 61 11.32 -0.40 -1.11
CA ARG A 61 12.14 -1.60 -0.85
C ARG A 61 12.40 -1.81 0.64
N GLN A 62 12.83 -0.77 1.34
CA GLN A 62 13.12 -0.83 2.76
C GLN A 62 11.88 -1.19 3.58
N GLN A 63 10.73 -0.61 3.23
CA GLN A 63 9.48 -0.88 3.92
C GLN A 63 8.94 -2.29 3.67
N ILE A 64 9.15 -2.86 2.48
CA ILE A 64 8.86 -4.29 2.24
C ILE A 64 9.76 -5.15 3.13
N ALA A 65 11.07 -4.89 3.16
CA ALA A 65 12.00 -5.64 4.01
C ALA A 65 11.63 -5.53 5.50
N ASP A 66 11.24 -4.35 5.97
CA ASP A 66 10.74 -4.13 7.33
C ASP A 66 9.43 -4.87 7.60
N GLY A 67 8.51 -4.89 6.64
CA GLY A 67 7.25 -5.63 6.74
C GLY A 67 7.49 -7.14 6.88
N GLU A 68 8.43 -7.70 6.11
CA GLU A 68 8.83 -9.11 6.22
C GLU A 68 9.44 -9.43 7.58
N ARG A 69 10.29 -8.54 8.12
CA ARG A 69 10.84 -8.67 9.46
C ARG A 69 9.73 -8.66 10.52
N LEU A 70 8.75 -7.76 10.41
CA LEU A 70 7.62 -7.68 11.34
C LEU A 70 6.74 -8.96 11.30
N ILE A 71 6.58 -9.59 10.13
CA ILE A 71 5.93 -10.91 10.04
C ILE A 71 6.68 -11.94 10.89
N GLN A 72 8.02 -11.98 10.81
CA GLN A 72 8.85 -12.90 11.57
C GLN A 72 8.76 -12.66 13.09
N GLU A 73 8.57 -11.40 13.49
CA GLU A 73 8.37 -10.98 14.88
C GLU A 73 6.94 -11.26 15.40
N GLY A 74 6.03 -11.69 14.52
CA GLY A 74 4.62 -11.94 14.87
C GLY A 74 3.74 -10.68 14.85
N GLU A 75 4.29 -9.54 14.44
CA GLU A 75 3.67 -8.22 14.43
C GLU A 75 2.87 -7.99 13.13
N GLN A 76 1.81 -8.78 12.93
CA GLN A 76 1.03 -8.80 11.67
C GLN A 76 0.44 -7.45 11.28
N ASP A 77 -0.15 -6.72 12.24
CA ASP A 77 -0.79 -5.42 11.97
C ASP A 77 0.24 -4.35 11.59
N ALA A 78 1.39 -4.37 12.25
CA ALA A 78 2.50 -3.47 11.93
C ALA A 78 3.08 -3.79 10.54
N ALA A 79 3.24 -5.08 10.21
CA ALA A 79 3.66 -5.51 8.89
C ALA A 79 2.69 -5.05 7.80
N GLU A 80 1.39 -5.19 8.03
CA GLU A 80 0.35 -4.74 7.11
C GLU A 80 0.47 -3.23 6.81
N LEU A 81 0.65 -2.41 7.86
CA LEU A 81 0.87 -0.99 7.71
C LEU A 81 2.13 -0.68 6.91
N ARG A 82 3.23 -1.40 7.14
CA ARG A 82 4.48 -1.23 6.38
C ARG A 82 4.32 -1.56 4.91
N PHE A 83 3.61 -2.64 4.57
CA PHE A 83 3.32 -2.97 3.17
C PHE A 83 2.44 -1.91 2.49
N ARG A 84 1.44 -1.38 3.20
CA ARG A 84 0.62 -0.26 2.66
C ARG A 84 1.45 0.99 2.39
N GLN A 85 2.38 1.33 3.28
CA GLN A 85 3.29 2.46 3.05
C GLN A 85 4.22 2.19 1.86
N ALA A 86 4.77 0.98 1.73
CA ALA A 86 5.60 0.61 0.59
C ALA A 86 4.86 0.73 -0.75
N ALA A 87 3.60 0.28 -0.82
CA ALA A 87 2.78 0.43 -2.01
C ALA A 87 2.56 1.90 -2.37
N ALA A 88 2.27 2.75 -1.37
CA ALA A 88 2.09 4.18 -1.57
C ALA A 88 3.35 4.88 -2.10
N ASP A 89 4.53 4.54 -1.57
CA ASP A 89 5.80 5.09 -2.06
C ASP A 89 6.12 4.61 -3.49
N ALA A 90 5.84 3.35 -3.83
CA ALA A 90 6.01 2.85 -5.20
C ALA A 90 5.05 3.53 -6.19
N ASP A 91 3.80 3.78 -5.79
CA ASP A 91 2.83 4.52 -6.59
C ASP A 91 3.26 5.98 -6.78
N LEU A 92 3.79 6.61 -5.73
CA LEU A 92 4.35 7.96 -5.81
C LEU A 92 5.56 8.03 -6.75
N ALA A 93 6.48 7.06 -6.66
CA ALA A 93 7.59 6.95 -7.58
C ALA A 93 7.11 6.85 -9.04
N SER A 94 6.09 6.03 -9.29
CA SER A 94 5.46 5.90 -10.62
C SER A 94 4.84 7.21 -11.11
N ALA A 95 4.16 7.94 -10.23
CA ALA A 95 3.54 9.23 -10.55
C ALA A 95 4.59 10.30 -10.87
N LEU A 96 5.65 10.39 -10.07
CA LEU A 96 6.77 11.30 -10.31
C LEU A 96 7.45 11.02 -11.64
N ALA A 97 7.67 9.75 -11.97
CA ALA A 97 8.24 9.34 -13.24
C ALA A 97 7.40 9.80 -14.43
N ARG A 98 6.06 9.66 -14.34
CA ARG A 98 5.11 10.11 -15.37
C ARG A 98 5.05 11.63 -15.49
N ALA A 99 5.25 12.35 -14.38
CA ALA A 99 5.16 13.81 -14.37
C ALA A 99 6.29 14.49 -15.15
N VAL A 100 7.48 13.90 -15.23
CA VAL A 100 8.65 14.49 -15.91
C VAL A 100 8.39 14.78 -17.40
N PRO A 101 8.01 13.81 -18.25
CA PRO A 101 7.73 14.09 -19.66
C PRO A 101 6.55 15.06 -19.84
N LEU A 102 5.50 14.94 -19.02
CA LEU A 102 4.34 15.83 -19.09
C LEU A 102 4.70 17.29 -18.81
N LYS A 103 5.56 17.55 -17.81
CA LYS A 103 6.07 18.91 -17.54
C LYS A 103 6.88 19.45 -18.70
N ASN A 104 7.71 18.60 -19.34
CA ASN A 104 8.51 19.00 -20.50
C ASN A 104 7.64 19.33 -21.71
N GLU A 105 6.59 18.54 -21.97
CA GLU A 105 5.62 18.78 -23.03
C GLU A 105 4.83 20.06 -22.81
N ALA A 106 4.33 20.27 -21.59
CA ALA A 106 3.63 21.49 -21.23
C ALA A 106 4.49 22.74 -21.45
N ARG A 107 5.77 22.70 -21.01
CA ARG A 107 6.71 23.81 -21.25
C ARG A 107 6.91 24.08 -22.73
N ARG A 108 7.15 23.05 -23.56
CA ARG A 108 7.32 23.22 -25.01
C ARG A 108 6.07 23.79 -25.67
N ALA A 109 4.88 23.36 -25.25
CA ALA A 109 3.62 23.87 -25.79
C ALA A 109 3.41 25.35 -25.41
N SER A 110 3.77 25.75 -24.18
CA SER A 110 3.75 27.15 -23.76
C SER A 110 4.73 28.01 -24.56
N GLU A 111 5.97 27.57 -24.73
CA GLU A 111 6.99 28.27 -25.53
C GLU A 111 6.54 28.46 -26.99
N GLN A 112 5.92 27.43 -27.59
CA GLN A 112 5.34 27.53 -28.94
C GLN A 112 4.20 28.55 -29.00
N ALA A 113 3.27 28.52 -28.04
CA ALA A 113 2.15 29.47 -27.99
C ALA A 113 2.63 30.92 -27.82
N GLU A 114 3.68 31.16 -27.03
CA GLU A 114 4.30 32.47 -26.87
C GLU A 114 4.99 32.94 -28.15
N SER A 115 5.75 32.05 -28.82
CA SER A 115 6.41 32.40 -30.09
C SER A 115 5.43 32.81 -31.19
N LEU A 116 4.26 32.15 -31.25
CA LEU A 116 3.20 32.49 -32.19
C LEU A 116 2.52 33.84 -31.87
N ARG A 117 2.46 34.22 -30.60
CA ARG A 117 1.92 35.52 -30.16
C ARG A 117 2.91 36.66 -30.35
N GLY A 118 4.19 36.42 -30.09
CA GLY A 118 5.25 37.44 -30.22
C GLY A 118 5.74 37.67 -31.66
N GLY A 119 5.37 36.81 -32.60
CA GLY A 119 5.61 36.97 -34.03
C GLY A 119 4.51 37.74 -34.79
N GLN A 120 3.54 38.34 -34.09
CA GLN A 120 2.51 39.24 -34.64
C GLN A 120 2.80 40.70 -34.28
#